data_AF-A0A2H1VEK0-F1
#
_entry.id   AF-A0A2H1VEK0-F1
#
_cell.length_a   1.000
_cell.length_b   1.000
_cell.length_c   1.000
_cell.angle_alpha   90.00
_cell.angle_beta   90.00
_cell.angle_gamma   90.00
#
_symmetry.space_group_name_H-M   'P 1'
#
loop_
_entity.id
_entity.type
_entity.pdbx_description
1 polymer ?
#
loop_
_entity_poly.entity_id
_entity_poly.type
_entity_poly.pdbx_seq_one_letter_code
_entity_poly.pdbx_strand_id
1 'polypeptide(L)'
;MGSNQSVRATAFQRPKATSTESFIEEEPDDHHISISNKMVERLVEDATLVGGTAAVTTQPTPRGDYRDKIFIEKLKCMDENHSELTGITVEDLSALAARIDIRTSNMVSVEPICADCKQRVIECYDASKTGSDIIKCWETVGAFTKCVQETAMKRLRARTAREARERARRTRHVARAREHALRDIAS
;
A
#
# COMPACT_ATOMS: atom_id res chain seq x y z
N MET A 1 -23.33 24.77 -23.19
CA MET A 1 -21.95 25.29 -23.13
C MET A 1 -21.19 24.42 -22.14
N GLY A 2 -20.33 23.52 -22.62
CA GLY A 2 -19.72 22.45 -21.83
C GLY A 2 -18.33 22.82 -21.34
N SER A 3 -18.14 22.73 -20.03
CA SER A 3 -16.90 23.03 -19.30
C SER A 3 -15.79 22.04 -19.64
N ASN A 4 -14.78 22.51 -20.37
CA ASN A 4 -13.49 21.84 -20.49
C ASN A 4 -12.61 22.23 -19.29
N GLN A 5 -12.45 21.34 -18.32
CA GLN A 5 -11.37 21.47 -17.32
C GLN A 5 -10.38 20.32 -17.49
N SER A 6 -9.34 20.63 -18.27
CA SER A 6 -8.09 19.88 -18.30
C SER A 6 -7.27 20.27 -17.07
N VAL A 7 -7.19 19.42 -16.06
CA VAL A 7 -6.27 19.60 -14.94
C VAL A 7 -5.12 18.62 -15.08
N ARG A 8 -4.09 19.04 -15.79
CA ARG A 8 -2.77 18.40 -15.78
C ARG A 8 -1.77 19.44 -15.29
N ALA A 9 -1.64 19.56 -13.97
CA ALA A 9 -0.62 20.38 -13.33
C ALA A 9 0.31 19.45 -12.53
N THR A 10 1.49 19.24 -13.09
CA THR A 10 2.66 18.66 -12.42
C THR A 10 3.23 19.68 -11.44
N ALA A 11 3.21 19.36 -10.14
CA ALA A 11 3.95 20.11 -9.13
C ALA A 11 4.62 19.12 -8.16
N PHE A 12 5.74 18.54 -8.59
CA PHE A 12 6.72 17.97 -7.66
C PHE A 12 7.46 19.15 -7.01
N GLN A 13 7.03 19.56 -5.82
CA GLN A 13 7.84 20.43 -4.95
C GLN A 13 8.67 19.55 -4.02
N ARG A 14 9.99 19.63 -4.17
CA ARG A 14 10.99 19.08 -3.25
C ARG A 14 11.09 20.03 -2.04
N PRO A 15 10.87 19.59 -0.79
CA PRO A 15 11.18 20.41 0.36
C PRO A 15 12.68 20.70 0.43
N LYS A 16 13.02 21.98 0.69
CA LYS A 16 14.40 22.42 0.92
C LYS A 16 14.94 21.81 2.21
N ALA A 17 16.21 21.42 2.17
CA ALA A 17 17.00 21.16 3.36
C ALA A 17 17.27 22.48 4.11
N THR A 18 17.09 22.48 5.43
CA THR A 18 17.81 23.33 6.36
C THR A 18 18.10 22.54 7.62
N SER A 19 19.39 22.45 7.90
CA SER A 19 20.06 21.91 9.08
C SER A 19 19.75 22.72 10.35
N THR A 20 19.45 22.04 11.45
CA THR A 20 19.94 22.43 12.78
C THR A 20 20.11 21.16 13.61
N GLU A 21 21.33 20.93 14.07
CA GLU A 21 21.66 19.95 15.10
C GLU A 21 20.99 20.35 16.42
N SER A 22 20.44 19.37 17.15
CA SER A 22 20.39 19.42 18.60
C SER A 22 20.52 17.99 19.13
N PHE A 23 21.75 17.68 19.55
CA PHE A 23 22.07 16.56 20.42
C PHE A 23 21.43 16.84 21.78
N ILE A 24 20.44 16.05 22.19
CA ILE A 24 19.95 15.98 23.57
C ILE A 24 19.76 14.49 23.88
N GLU A 25 20.68 13.95 24.69
CA GLU A 25 20.40 12.78 25.52
C GLU A 25 19.42 13.23 26.61
N GLU A 26 18.25 12.62 26.70
CA GLU A 26 17.42 12.66 27.90
C GLU A 26 16.67 11.32 28.02
N GLU A 27 16.72 10.76 29.23
CA GLU A 27 16.17 9.46 29.66
C GLU A 27 14.69 9.25 29.33
N PRO A 28 14.21 7.99 29.25
CA PRO A 28 12.79 7.72 29.26
C PRO A 28 12.22 7.99 30.66
N ASP A 29 11.36 9.01 30.78
CA ASP A 29 10.50 9.22 31.94
C ASP A 29 9.54 8.01 32.09
N ASP A 30 9.86 7.13 33.04
CA ASP A 30 8.98 6.05 33.50
C ASP A 30 7.63 6.64 33.94
N HIS A 31 6.59 6.37 33.15
CA HIS A 31 5.20 6.71 33.48
C HIS A 31 4.67 5.79 34.59
N HIS A 32 5.15 6.00 35.82
CA HIS A 32 4.62 5.34 37.00
C HIS A 32 3.26 5.94 37.37
N ILE A 33 2.18 5.25 37.02
CA ILE A 33 0.84 5.55 37.53
C ILE A 33 0.78 5.06 38.98
N SER A 34 1.01 5.94 39.94
CA SER A 34 0.86 5.63 41.37
C SER A 34 -0.62 5.60 41.76
N ILE A 35 -1.25 4.42 41.70
CA ILE A 35 -2.60 4.22 42.22
C ILE A 35 -2.51 4.16 43.75
N SER A 36 -3.09 5.14 44.44
CA SER A 36 -3.13 5.17 45.90
C SER A 36 -3.90 3.96 46.46
N ASN A 37 -3.36 3.29 47.49
CA ASN A 37 -4.02 2.16 48.17
C ASN A 37 -5.48 2.46 48.58
N LYS A 38 -5.80 3.72 48.90
CA LYS A 38 -7.18 4.14 49.21
C LYS A 38 -8.16 4.03 48.04
N MET A 39 -7.68 4.16 46.80
CA MET A 39 -8.50 4.00 45.60
C MET A 39 -8.74 2.52 45.30
N VAL A 40 -7.78 1.65 45.64
CA VAL A 40 -7.93 0.20 45.52
C VAL A 40 -8.94 -0.33 46.53
N GLU A 41 -8.89 0.13 47.79
CA GLU A 41 -9.87 -0.26 48.81
C GLU A 41 -11.31 0.12 48.41
N ARG A 42 -11.52 1.33 47.87
CA ARG A 42 -12.83 1.75 47.36
C ARG A 42 -13.31 0.92 46.16
N LEU A 43 -12.42 0.58 45.23
CA LEU A 43 -12.74 -0.28 44.09
C LEU A 43 -13.17 -1.68 44.53
N VAL A 44 -12.56 -2.22 45.59
CA VAL A 44 -12.92 -3.52 46.16
C VAL A 44 -14.26 -3.43 46.91
N GLU A 45 -14.47 -2.39 47.71
CA GLU A 45 -15.74 -2.16 48.41
C GLU A 45 -16.92 -1.98 47.43
N ASP A 46 -16.76 -1.19 46.37
CA ASP A 46 -17.77 -1.01 45.32
C ASP A 46 -18.09 -2.32 44.58
N ALA A 47 -17.07 -3.14 44.31
CA ALA A 47 -17.29 -4.45 43.69
C ALA A 47 -18.06 -5.41 44.61
N THR A 48 -17.86 -5.33 45.93
CA THR A 48 -18.61 -6.15 46.90
C THR A 48 -20.03 -5.66 47.13
N LEU A 49 -20.29 -4.35 47.01
CA LEU A 49 -21.62 -3.76 47.11
C LEU A 49 -22.50 -4.06 45.88
N VAL A 50 -21.91 -4.17 44.68
CA VAL A 50 -22.65 -4.57 43.46
C VAL A 50 -22.97 -6.07 43.43
N GLY A 51 -22.27 -6.89 44.24
CA GLY A 51 -22.48 -8.35 44.31
C GLY A 51 -23.54 -8.82 45.33
N GLY A 52 -24.18 -7.92 46.06
CA GLY A 52 -25.08 -8.25 47.16
C GLY A 52 -26.57 -8.06 46.84
N THR A 53 -27.28 -9.17 46.59
CA THR A 53 -28.75 -9.33 46.68
C THR A 53 -29.63 -8.76 45.55
N ALA A 54 -29.95 -9.59 44.55
CA ALA A 54 -31.31 -9.84 44.07
C ALA A 54 -31.30 -10.89 42.93
N ALA A 55 -32.07 -11.96 43.12
CA ALA A 55 -32.32 -12.98 42.13
C ALA A 55 -33.07 -12.43 40.91
N VAL A 56 -32.48 -12.49 39.71
CA VAL A 56 -33.18 -12.29 38.43
C VAL A 56 -32.52 -13.16 37.34
N THR A 57 -33.22 -14.24 37.01
CA THR A 57 -33.37 -14.87 35.69
C THR A 57 -32.14 -15.33 34.90
N THR A 58 -32.10 -16.65 34.70
CA THR A 58 -31.39 -17.36 33.64
C THR A 58 -31.69 -16.80 32.25
N GLN A 59 -30.78 -16.03 31.68
CA GLN A 59 -30.55 -15.96 30.24
C GLN A 59 -29.05 -16.06 29.94
N PRO A 60 -28.60 -17.01 29.10
CA PRO A 60 -27.21 -17.06 28.68
C PRO A 60 -26.99 -16.00 27.60
N THR A 61 -26.45 -14.84 27.98
CA THR A 61 -25.83 -13.94 27.00
C THR A 61 -24.52 -14.57 26.50
N PRO A 62 -24.23 -14.53 25.20
CA PRO A 62 -23.08 -15.22 24.64
C PRO A 62 -21.82 -14.45 25.07
N ARG A 63 -21.10 -14.99 26.06
CA ARG A 63 -19.82 -14.45 26.56
C ARG A 63 -18.69 -14.39 25.50
N GLY A 64 -18.96 -14.77 24.24
CA GLY A 64 -18.02 -14.66 23.12
C GLY A 64 -17.86 -13.24 22.58
N ASP A 65 -18.93 -12.45 22.56
CA ASP A 65 -18.92 -11.17 21.81
C ASP A 65 -18.04 -10.09 22.43
N TYR A 66 -17.87 -10.07 23.75
CA TYR A 66 -17.13 -9.01 24.43
C TYR A 66 -15.62 -9.17 24.31
N ARG A 67 -15.11 -10.40 24.43
CA ARG A 67 -13.69 -10.67 24.22
C ARG A 67 -13.32 -10.43 22.77
N ASP A 68 -14.16 -10.87 21.84
CA ASP A 68 -13.91 -10.68 20.41
C ASP A 68 -13.91 -9.20 20.02
N LYS A 69 -14.82 -8.39 20.57
CA LYS A 69 -14.79 -6.92 20.37
C LYS A 69 -13.51 -6.28 20.88
N ILE A 70 -13.04 -6.67 22.07
CA ILE A 70 -11.78 -6.16 22.65
C ILE A 70 -10.59 -6.55 21.77
N PHE A 71 -10.56 -7.78 21.25
CA PHE A 71 -9.50 -8.21 20.35
C PHE A 71 -9.53 -7.47 19.01
N ILE A 72 -10.71 -7.24 18.45
CA ILE A 72 -10.88 -6.46 17.22
C ILE A 72 -10.42 -5.01 17.42
N GLU A 73 -10.78 -4.39 18.54
CA GLU A 73 -10.39 -3.01 18.84
C GLU A 73 -8.87 -2.88 19.08
N LYS A 74 -8.28 -3.87 19.76
CA LYS A 74 -6.82 -3.94 19.93
C LYS A 74 -6.09 -4.10 18.59
N LEU A 75 -6.60 -4.94 17.70
CA LEU A 75 -6.03 -5.13 16.37
C LEU A 75 -6.10 -3.84 15.55
N LYS A 76 -7.22 -3.10 15.62
CA LYS A 76 -7.35 -1.79 14.96
C LYS A 76 -6.34 -0.78 15.48
N CYS A 77 -6.17 -0.66 16.80
CA CYS A 77 -5.22 0.28 17.39
C CYS A 77 -3.77 -0.06 17.01
N MET A 78 -3.42 -1.35 16.96
CA MET A 78 -2.11 -1.76 16.47
C MET A 78 -1.92 -1.42 14.98
N ASP A 79 -2.95 -1.61 14.17
CA ASP A 79 -2.93 -1.31 12.74
C ASP A 79 -2.78 0.19 12.46
N GLU A 80 -3.49 1.03 13.21
CA GLU A 80 -3.38 2.49 13.17
C GLU A 80 -1.96 2.94 13.56
N ASN A 81 -1.40 2.42 14.66
CA ASN A 81 -0.05 2.76 15.10
C ASN A 81 1.03 2.32 14.09
N HIS A 82 0.89 1.12 13.52
CA HIS A 82 1.77 0.66 12.46
C HIS A 82 1.65 1.53 11.20
N SER A 83 0.43 1.93 10.86
CA SER A 83 0.16 2.81 9.71
C SER A 83 0.75 4.21 9.91
N GLU A 84 0.70 4.76 11.13
CA GLU A 84 1.32 6.06 11.46
C GLU A 84 2.85 5.99 11.39
N LEU A 85 3.45 4.92 11.92
CA LEU A 85 4.91 4.73 11.92
C LEU A 85 5.49 4.43 10.54
N THR A 86 4.78 3.66 9.72
CA THR A 86 5.28 3.23 8.40
C THR A 86 4.71 4.03 7.23
N GLY A 87 3.68 4.86 7.47
CA GLY A 87 3.02 5.68 6.46
C GLY A 87 2.25 4.86 5.40
N ILE A 88 1.92 3.61 5.69
CA ILE A 88 1.24 2.69 4.77
C ILE A 88 0.10 2.01 5.54
N THR A 89 -1.14 2.24 5.11
CA THR A 89 -2.29 1.55 5.71
C THR A 89 -2.49 0.16 5.10
N VAL A 90 -3.25 -0.71 5.77
CA VAL A 90 -3.65 -2.01 5.20
C VAL A 90 -4.46 -1.84 3.93
N GLU A 91 -5.28 -0.79 3.83
CA GLU A 91 -5.97 -0.45 2.59
C GLU A 91 -4.98 -0.14 1.46
N ASP A 92 -3.91 0.59 1.73
CA ASP A 92 -2.87 0.90 0.74
C ASP A 92 -2.14 -0.35 0.25
N LEU A 93 -1.84 -1.28 1.17
CA LEU A 93 -1.27 -2.60 0.85
C LEU A 93 -2.22 -3.41 -0.04
N SER A 94 -3.51 -3.46 0.31
CA SER A 94 -4.53 -4.17 -0.47
C SER A 94 -4.69 -3.55 -1.87
N ALA A 95 -4.67 -2.22 -1.98
CA ALA A 95 -4.72 -1.51 -3.24
C ALA A 95 -3.45 -1.72 -4.07
N LEU A 96 -2.29 -1.84 -3.44
CA LEU A 96 -1.04 -2.19 -4.11
C LEU A 96 -1.11 -3.63 -4.65
N ALA A 97 -1.56 -4.59 -3.85
CA ALA A 97 -1.72 -5.98 -4.26
C ALA A 97 -2.68 -6.11 -5.45
N ALA A 98 -3.86 -5.48 -5.38
CA ALA A 98 -4.81 -5.47 -6.50
C ALA A 98 -4.22 -4.84 -7.78
N ARG A 99 -3.41 -3.78 -7.66
CA ARG A 99 -2.70 -3.18 -8.79
C ARG A 99 -1.65 -4.11 -9.39
N ILE A 100 -0.96 -4.89 -8.55
CA ILE A 100 0.00 -5.90 -8.99
C ILE A 100 -0.75 -7.02 -9.73
N ASP A 101 -1.85 -7.53 -9.18
CA ASP A 101 -2.66 -8.60 -9.80
C ASP A 101 -3.23 -8.18 -11.16
N ILE A 102 -3.77 -6.97 -11.29
CA ILE A 102 -4.26 -6.46 -12.57
C ILE A 102 -3.13 -6.37 -13.61
N ARG A 103 -1.91 -6.03 -13.17
CA ARG A 103 -0.74 -5.90 -14.06
C ARG A 103 -0.10 -7.26 -14.40
N THR A 104 -0.23 -8.24 -13.53
CA THR A 104 0.45 -9.55 -13.65
C THR A 104 -0.47 -10.66 -14.17
N SER A 105 -1.78 -10.56 -13.99
CA SER A 105 -2.78 -11.55 -14.44
C SER A 105 -2.75 -11.87 -15.93
N ASN A 106 -2.25 -10.96 -16.77
CA ASN A 106 -2.09 -11.16 -18.22
C ASN A 106 -0.62 -11.30 -18.65
N MET A 107 0.30 -11.59 -17.73
CA MET A 107 1.69 -11.85 -18.10
C MET A 107 1.81 -13.20 -18.81
N VAL A 108 1.88 -13.14 -20.15
CA VAL A 108 2.03 -14.29 -21.04
C VAL A 108 3.41 -14.95 -20.93
N SER A 109 4.43 -14.26 -20.38
CA SER A 109 5.77 -14.82 -20.16
C SER A 109 6.10 -14.88 -18.67
N VAL A 110 6.34 -16.09 -18.17
CA VAL A 110 6.85 -16.36 -16.81
C VAL A 110 8.36 -16.06 -16.70
N GLU A 111 9.02 -15.88 -17.84
CA GLU A 111 10.46 -15.69 -17.89
C GLU A 111 10.87 -14.34 -17.27
N PRO A 112 11.83 -14.34 -16.31
CA PRO A 112 12.25 -13.14 -15.62
C PRO A 112 12.90 -12.16 -16.60
N ILE A 113 12.42 -10.91 -16.57
CA ILE A 113 13.01 -9.82 -17.33
C ILE A 113 14.44 -9.62 -16.84
N CYS A 114 15.40 -9.60 -17.76
CA CYS A 114 16.81 -9.35 -17.46
C CYS A 114 17.42 -10.38 -16.48
N ALA A 115 17.14 -11.67 -16.68
CA ALA A 115 17.61 -12.78 -15.84
C ALA A 115 19.12 -12.71 -15.55
N ASP A 116 19.95 -12.49 -16.58
CA ASP A 116 21.41 -12.42 -16.44
C ASP A 116 21.84 -11.24 -15.58
N CYS A 117 21.21 -10.07 -15.75
CA CYS A 117 21.51 -8.89 -14.95
C CYS A 117 21.07 -9.08 -13.50
N LYS A 118 19.92 -9.72 -13.27
CA LYS A 118 19.46 -10.07 -11.92
C LYS A 118 20.46 -10.99 -11.23
N GLN A 119 20.93 -12.02 -11.95
CA GLN A 119 21.87 -12.99 -11.41
C GLN A 119 23.20 -12.32 -11.03
N ARG A 120 23.72 -11.42 -11.86
CA ARG A 120 24.94 -10.64 -11.54
C ARG A 120 24.80 -9.74 -10.31
N VAL A 121 23.61 -9.18 -10.07
CA VAL A 121 23.35 -8.38 -8.87
C VAL A 121 23.39 -9.26 -7.62
N ILE A 122 22.76 -10.44 -7.68
CA ILE A 122 22.78 -11.42 -6.58
C ILE A 122 24.23 -11.85 -6.31
N GLU A 123 24.96 -12.22 -7.34
CA GLU A 123 26.37 -12.63 -7.22
C GLU A 123 27.26 -11.53 -6.63
N CYS A 124 27.02 -10.26 -6.99
CA CYS A 124 27.77 -9.15 -6.42
C CYS A 124 27.51 -8.97 -4.92
N TYR A 125 26.25 -9.08 -4.49
CA TYR A 125 25.91 -8.99 -3.07
C TYR A 125 26.41 -10.20 -2.28
N ASP A 126 26.28 -11.41 -2.82
CA ASP A 126 26.77 -12.63 -2.18
C ASP A 126 28.30 -12.66 -2.02
N ALA A 127 29.02 -12.06 -2.98
CA ALA A 127 30.47 -11.90 -2.91
C ALA A 127 30.92 -10.81 -1.93
N SER A 128 30.02 -9.91 -1.50
CA SER A 128 30.33 -8.78 -0.63
C SER A 128 30.28 -9.20 0.83
N LYS A 129 31.45 -9.21 1.50
CA LYS A 129 31.57 -9.68 2.89
C LYS A 129 31.34 -8.59 3.93
N THR A 130 31.40 -7.32 3.53
CA THR A 130 31.26 -6.16 4.41
C THR A 130 30.28 -5.15 3.84
N GLY A 131 29.64 -4.35 4.71
CA GLY A 131 28.68 -3.33 4.28
C GLY A 131 29.25 -2.28 3.33
N SER A 132 30.55 -2.01 3.38
CA SER A 132 31.22 -1.11 2.43
C SER A 132 31.45 -1.74 1.05
N ASP A 133 31.61 -3.07 0.98
CA ASP A 133 31.74 -3.79 -0.30
C ASP A 133 30.42 -3.84 -1.08
N ILE A 134 29.28 -3.87 -0.39
CA ILE A 134 27.93 -3.82 -0.97
C ILE A 134 27.76 -2.58 -1.86
N ILE A 135 28.37 -1.44 -1.49
CA ILE A 135 28.30 -0.20 -2.27
C ILE A 135 28.94 -0.38 -3.65
N LYS A 136 29.95 -1.26 -3.80
CA LYS A 136 30.61 -1.52 -5.09
C LYS A 136 29.68 -2.18 -6.11
N CYS A 137 28.58 -2.78 -5.67
CA CYS A 137 27.56 -3.35 -6.55
C CYS A 137 26.69 -2.30 -7.27
N TRP A 138 26.90 -1.00 -7.02
CA TRP A 138 26.11 0.06 -7.63
C TRP A 138 26.09 0.01 -9.17
N GLU A 139 27.20 -0.36 -9.82
CA GLU A 139 27.25 -0.50 -11.29
C GLU A 139 26.38 -1.67 -11.77
N THR A 140 26.46 -2.83 -11.09
CA THR A 140 25.64 -4.00 -11.43
C THR A 140 24.15 -3.72 -11.22
N VAL A 141 23.78 -3.00 -10.16
CA VAL A 141 22.40 -2.56 -9.89
C VAL A 141 21.94 -1.55 -10.95
N GLY A 142 22.81 -0.61 -11.33
CA GLY A 142 22.53 0.35 -12.40
C GLY A 142 22.26 -0.33 -13.74
N ALA A 143 23.07 -1.32 -14.11
CA ALA A 143 22.89 -2.11 -15.33
C ALA A 143 21.57 -2.90 -15.31
N PHE A 144 21.22 -3.54 -14.18
CA PHE A 144 19.94 -4.22 -14.02
C PHE A 144 18.76 -3.25 -14.16
N THR A 145 18.83 -2.11 -13.47
CA THR A 145 17.78 -1.08 -13.51
C THR A 145 17.57 -0.56 -14.94
N LYS A 146 18.66 -0.30 -15.67
CA LYS A 146 18.59 0.12 -17.07
C LYS A 146 17.92 -0.94 -17.94
N CYS A 147 18.30 -2.21 -17.80
CA CYS A 147 17.70 -3.30 -18.56
C CYS A 147 16.18 -3.43 -18.31
N VAL A 148 15.76 -3.32 -17.05
CA VAL A 148 14.34 -3.36 -16.66
C VAL A 148 13.58 -2.17 -17.27
N GLN A 149 14.13 -0.96 -17.17
CA GLN A 149 13.51 0.25 -17.73
C GLN A 149 13.38 0.18 -19.25
N GLU A 150 14.43 -0.25 -19.96
CA GLU A 150 14.39 -0.42 -21.42
C GLU A 150 13.36 -1.46 -21.85
N THR A 151 13.29 -2.59 -21.15
CA THR A 151 12.32 -3.65 -21.45
C THR A 151 10.90 -3.18 -21.17
N ALA A 152 10.67 -2.50 -20.05
CA ALA A 152 9.38 -1.90 -19.71
C ALA A 152 8.94 -0.87 -20.76
N MET A 153 9.86 0.01 -21.20
CA MET A 153 9.60 0.97 -22.28
C MET A 153 9.27 0.29 -23.60
N LYS A 154 10.01 -0.75 -23.99
CA LYS A 154 9.73 -1.53 -25.21
C LYS A 154 8.34 -2.18 -25.16
N ARG A 155 8.00 -2.82 -24.04
CA ARG A 155 6.67 -3.44 -23.83
C ARG A 155 5.56 -2.39 -23.86
N LEU A 156 5.76 -1.24 -23.22
CA LEU A 156 4.79 -0.15 -23.24
C LEU A 156 4.58 0.37 -24.67
N ARG A 157 5.65 0.61 -25.43
CA ARG A 157 5.57 1.04 -26.84
C ARG A 157 4.87 0.01 -27.73
N ALA A 158 5.15 -1.28 -27.55
CA ALA A 158 4.48 -2.34 -28.29
C ALA A 158 2.97 -2.38 -27.98
N ARG A 159 2.60 -2.22 -26.71
CA ARG A 159 1.21 -2.15 -26.28
C ARG A 159 0.49 -0.92 -26.84
N THR A 160 1.07 0.27 -26.72
CA THR A 160 0.46 1.50 -27.24
C THR A 160 0.31 1.45 -28.76
N ALA A 161 1.28 0.90 -29.49
CA ALA A 161 1.17 0.70 -30.93
C ALA A 161 0.04 -0.28 -31.30
N ARG A 162 -0.12 -1.37 -30.55
CA ARG A 162 -1.23 -2.33 -30.74
C ARG A 162 -2.58 -1.67 -30.48
N GLU A 163 -2.72 -0.97 -29.37
CA GLU A 163 -3.96 -0.25 -29.01
C GLU A 163 -4.31 0.84 -30.04
N ALA A 164 -3.31 1.56 -30.56
CA ALA A 164 -3.51 2.55 -31.62
C ALA A 164 -4.04 1.91 -32.92
N ARG A 165 -3.45 0.79 -33.36
CA ARG A 165 -3.91 0.04 -34.54
C ARG A 165 -5.34 -0.47 -34.36
N GLU A 166 -5.65 -1.00 -33.19
CA GLU A 166 -6.97 -1.53 -32.89
C GLU A 166 -8.02 -0.42 -32.81
N ARG A 167 -7.70 0.71 -32.18
CA ARG A 167 -8.54 1.91 -32.18
C ARG A 167 -8.81 2.40 -33.61
N ALA A 168 -7.79 2.48 -34.46
CA ALA A 168 -7.93 2.86 -35.87
C ALA A 168 -8.77 1.87 -36.70
N ARG A 169 -8.74 0.58 -36.35
CA ARG A 169 -9.63 -0.42 -36.96
C ARG A 169 -11.08 -0.19 -36.52
N ARG A 170 -11.33 -0.02 -35.22
CA ARG A 170 -12.67 0.21 -34.67
C ARG A 170 -13.28 1.49 -35.21
N THR A 171 -12.53 2.59 -35.31
CA THR A 171 -13.03 3.85 -35.88
C THR A 171 -13.45 3.69 -37.34
N ARG A 172 -12.69 2.97 -38.16
CA ARG A 172 -13.07 2.66 -39.55
C ARG A 172 -14.36 1.84 -39.63
N HIS A 173 -14.53 0.83 -38.78
CA HIS A 173 -15.78 0.05 -38.74
C HIS A 173 -16.97 0.91 -38.34
N VAL A 174 -16.83 1.77 -37.33
CA VAL A 174 -17.90 2.68 -36.89
C VAL A 174 -18.24 3.69 -37.98
N ALA A 175 -17.25 4.27 -38.66
CA ALA A 175 -17.49 5.20 -39.77
C ALA A 175 -18.27 4.53 -40.90
N ARG A 176 -17.86 3.32 -41.32
CA ARG A 176 -18.56 2.56 -42.36
C ARG A 176 -20.00 2.19 -41.96
N ALA A 177 -20.21 1.83 -40.69
CA ALA A 177 -21.55 1.55 -40.17
C ALA A 177 -22.44 2.80 -40.17
N ARG A 178 -21.89 3.96 -39.81
CA ARG A 178 -22.61 5.25 -39.87
C ARG A 178 -23.00 5.61 -41.31
N GLU A 179 -22.09 5.44 -42.27
CA GLU A 179 -22.39 5.69 -43.68
C GLU A 179 -23.54 4.81 -44.20
N HIS A 180 -23.56 3.52 -43.84
CA HIS A 180 -24.66 2.63 -44.17
C HIS A 180 -25.98 3.08 -43.54
N ALA A 181 -25.98 3.37 -42.23
CA ALA A 181 -27.18 3.82 -41.54
C ALA A 181 -27.74 5.13 -42.13
N LEU A 182 -26.87 6.06 -42.54
CA LEU A 182 -27.31 7.30 -43.19
C LEU A 182 -27.89 7.06 -44.59
N ARG A 183 -27.37 6.08 -45.34
CA ARG A 183 -27.95 5.69 -46.63
C ARG A 183 -29.33 5.06 -46.48
N ASP A 184 -29.52 4.19 -45.48
CA ASP A 184 -30.79 3.52 -45.22
C ASP A 184 -31.89 4.49 -44.76
N ILE A 185 -31.54 5.62 -44.13
CA ILE A 185 -32.49 6.67 -43.73
C ILE A 185 -32.85 7.60 -44.90
N ALA A 186 -31.98 7.72 -45.90
CA ALA A 186 -32.17 8.60 -47.05
C ALA A 186 -32.94 7.94 -48.21
N SER A 187 -33.16 6.63 -48.15
CA SER A 187 -34.01 5.85 -49.07
C SER A 187 -35.43 5.71 -48.55
#